data_AF-A0A953Q5X0-F1
#
_entry.id   AF-A0A953Q5X0-F1
#
_cell.length_a   1.000
_cell.length_b   1.000
_cell.length_c   1.000
_cell.angle_alpha   90.00
_cell.angle_beta   90.00
_cell.angle_gamma   90.00
#
_symmetry.space_group_name_H-M   'P 1'
#
loop_
_entity.id
_entity.type
_entity.pdbx_description
1 polymer ?
#
loop_
_entity_poly.entity_id
_entity_poly.type
_entity_poly.pdbx_seq_one_letter_code
_entity_poly.pdbx_strand_id
1 'polypeptide(L)'
;MSGVESFVDNNPPPLGVDPGRLESKLAAVVKIPHSEAYIRAAKLYAQAMRLIEEWPDVAYERLVSSVETIAAEVCSLPLRDTMLNNKAIVWRRAKEMGLGMEDAEELAVLAAKDNPWTSRKFRTFIKAMVDETLWQADKVFRGPDNFLPNRETFDDALAEVCTTRGAAVHAGVGYGASVGVGSGWGIPAEALHEALSGGSKVPPVTWFERVANLALNRYLDEASTRPSDWKISL
;
A
#
# COMPACT_ATOMS: atom_id res chain seq x y z
N MET A 1 17.47 -42.74 -16.39
CA MET A 1 16.19 -42.14 -15.98
C MET A 1 16.14 -40.73 -16.56
N SER A 2 15.54 -40.56 -17.73
CA SER A 2 15.34 -39.25 -18.34
C SER A 2 14.19 -38.56 -17.61
N GLY A 3 14.51 -37.61 -16.74
CA GLY A 3 13.51 -36.71 -16.18
C GLY A 3 12.84 -35.97 -17.34
N VAL A 4 11.53 -36.08 -17.45
CA VAL A 4 10.75 -35.24 -18.37
C VAL A 4 10.81 -33.84 -17.78
N GLU A 5 11.69 -32.99 -18.29
CA GLU A 5 11.67 -31.56 -18.00
C GLU A 5 10.37 -30.99 -18.55
N SER A 6 9.41 -30.72 -17.67
CA SER A 6 8.19 -30.00 -18.03
C SER A 6 8.53 -28.53 -18.23
N PHE A 7 8.55 -28.06 -19.48
CA PHE A 7 8.59 -26.64 -19.78
C PHE A 7 7.28 -26.00 -19.30
N VAL A 8 7.36 -25.17 -18.26
CA VAL A 8 6.24 -24.31 -17.83
C VAL A 8 6.36 -23.01 -18.59
N ASP A 9 5.44 -22.77 -19.54
CA ASP A 9 5.31 -21.46 -20.17
C ASP A 9 4.82 -20.46 -19.11
N ASN A 10 5.65 -19.45 -18.84
CA ASN A 10 5.34 -18.38 -17.90
C ASN A 10 4.80 -17.12 -18.60
N ASN A 11 4.50 -17.19 -19.90
CA ASN A 11 3.83 -16.11 -20.64
C ASN A 11 2.33 -16.41 -20.76
N PRO A 12 1.49 -15.96 -19.81
CA PRO A 12 0.04 -16.12 -19.97
C PRO A 12 -0.41 -15.36 -21.23
N PRO A 13 -1.40 -15.90 -21.98
CA PRO A 13 -1.98 -15.16 -23.11
C PRO A 13 -2.57 -13.84 -22.60
N PRO A 14 -2.58 -12.77 -23.43
CA PRO A 14 -3.15 -11.49 -23.03
C PRO A 14 -4.58 -11.70 -22.55
N LEU A 15 -4.87 -11.26 -21.32
CA LEU A 15 -6.21 -11.33 -20.76
C LEU A 15 -7.14 -10.43 -21.57
N GLY A 16 -8.23 -11.00 -22.07
CA GLY A 16 -9.26 -10.23 -22.76
C GLY A 16 -9.84 -9.15 -21.84
N VAL A 17 -10.05 -7.95 -22.38
CA VAL A 17 -10.74 -6.87 -21.67
C VAL A 17 -12.24 -7.09 -21.81
N ASP A 18 -12.94 -7.21 -20.68
CA ASP A 18 -14.40 -7.21 -20.64
C ASP A 18 -14.91 -5.76 -20.82
N PRO A 19 -15.52 -5.41 -21.97
CA PRO A 19 -15.93 -4.03 -22.24
C PRO A 19 -17.04 -3.56 -21.30
N GLY A 20 -17.98 -4.45 -20.93
CA GLY A 20 -19.09 -4.11 -20.06
C GLY A 20 -18.62 -3.85 -18.62
N ARG A 21 -17.67 -4.65 -18.14
CA ARG A 21 -17.03 -4.41 -16.84
C ARG A 21 -16.23 -3.11 -16.83
N LEU A 22 -15.51 -2.81 -17.91
CA LEU A 22 -14.76 -1.56 -18.03
C LEU A 22 -15.68 -0.34 -18.04
N GLU A 23 -16.73 -0.37 -18.85
CA GLU A 23 -17.73 0.71 -18.93
C GLU A 23 -18.38 0.95 -17.55
N SER A 24 -18.79 -0.12 -16.87
CA SER A 24 -19.36 -0.04 -15.52
C SER A 24 -18.39 0.62 -14.52
N LYS A 25 -17.11 0.22 -14.53
CA LYS A 25 -16.09 0.83 -13.66
C LYS A 25 -15.86 2.31 -13.99
N LEU A 26 -15.77 2.67 -15.26
CA LEU A 26 -15.61 4.08 -15.67
C LEU A 26 -16.82 4.93 -15.25
N ALA A 27 -18.02 4.41 -15.40
CA ALA A 27 -19.24 5.07 -14.93
C ALA A 27 -19.29 5.19 -13.40
N ALA A 28 -18.77 4.20 -12.67
CA ALA A 28 -18.69 4.22 -11.21
C ALA A 28 -17.73 5.32 -10.71
N VAL A 29 -16.60 5.55 -11.38
CA VAL A 29 -15.60 6.56 -10.96
C VAL A 29 -16.20 7.96 -10.84
N VAL A 30 -17.20 8.31 -11.67
CA VAL A 30 -17.84 9.63 -11.61
C VAL A 30 -18.77 9.77 -10.39
N LYS A 31 -19.20 8.65 -9.80
CA LYS A 31 -20.18 8.61 -8.71
C LYS A 31 -19.56 8.51 -7.32
N ILE A 32 -18.31 8.07 -7.22
CA ILE A 32 -17.67 7.86 -5.92
C ILE A 32 -17.30 9.19 -5.23
N PRO A 33 -17.33 9.23 -3.89
CA PRO A 33 -16.68 10.29 -3.13
C PRO A 33 -15.19 10.38 -3.48
N HIS A 34 -14.64 11.59 -3.51
CA HIS A 34 -13.22 11.83 -3.79
C HIS A 34 -12.74 11.27 -5.14
N SER A 35 -13.58 11.29 -6.17
CA SER A 35 -13.28 10.80 -7.53
C SER A 35 -11.97 11.36 -8.11
N GLU A 36 -11.65 12.63 -7.86
CA GLU A 36 -10.37 13.24 -8.27
C GLU A 36 -9.14 12.56 -7.64
N ALA A 37 -9.22 12.18 -6.37
CA ALA A 37 -8.14 11.46 -5.70
C ALA A 37 -8.02 10.04 -6.24
N TYR A 38 -9.14 9.38 -6.52
CA TYR A 38 -9.13 8.07 -7.18
C TYR A 38 -8.50 8.13 -8.58
N ILE A 39 -8.85 9.14 -9.39
CA ILE A 39 -8.25 9.35 -10.72
C ILE A 39 -6.73 9.59 -10.61
N ARG A 40 -6.28 10.36 -9.61
CA ARG A 40 -4.84 10.56 -9.36
C ARG A 40 -4.15 9.26 -8.96
N ALA A 41 -4.76 8.48 -8.06
CA ALA A 41 -4.27 7.15 -7.69
C ALA A 41 -4.17 6.23 -8.93
N ALA A 42 -5.23 6.14 -9.73
CA ALA A 42 -5.24 5.34 -10.96
C ALA A 42 -4.14 5.76 -11.95
N LYS A 43 -3.84 7.06 -12.07
CA LYS A 43 -2.72 7.55 -12.90
C LYS A 43 -1.36 7.09 -12.36
N LEU A 44 -1.15 7.16 -11.04
CA LEU A 44 0.08 6.68 -10.39
C LEU A 44 0.24 5.17 -10.56
N TYR A 45 -0.83 4.41 -10.35
CA TYR A 45 -0.85 2.97 -10.60
C TYR A 45 -0.52 2.65 -12.08
N ALA A 46 -1.15 3.35 -13.03
CA ALA A 46 -0.85 3.16 -14.46
C ALA A 46 0.61 3.49 -14.82
N GLN A 47 1.22 4.49 -14.17
CA GLN A 47 2.65 4.77 -14.30
C GLN A 47 3.50 3.64 -13.72
N ALA A 48 3.12 3.09 -12.56
CA ALA A 48 3.83 1.95 -11.98
C ALA A 48 3.85 0.74 -12.92
N MET A 49 2.70 0.42 -13.52
CA MET A 49 2.61 -0.71 -14.45
C MET A 49 3.50 -0.57 -15.69
N ARG A 50 3.79 0.65 -16.13
CA ARG A 50 4.74 0.89 -17.23
C ARG A 50 6.19 0.69 -16.83
N LEU A 51 6.49 0.76 -15.55
CA LEU A 51 7.84 0.71 -14.99
C LEU A 51 8.15 -0.62 -14.31
N ILE A 52 7.16 -1.50 -14.11
CA ILE A 52 7.25 -2.65 -13.20
C ILE A 52 8.37 -3.63 -13.56
N GLU A 53 8.68 -3.78 -14.85
CA GLU A 53 9.74 -4.68 -15.34
C GLU A 53 11.11 -3.98 -15.36
N GLU A 54 11.18 -2.74 -15.85
CA GLU A 54 12.45 -2.02 -16.07
C GLU A 54 12.98 -1.31 -14.82
N TRP A 55 12.09 -0.75 -13.99
CA TRP A 55 12.41 0.09 -12.84
C TRP A 55 11.49 -0.30 -11.66
N PRO A 56 11.65 -1.51 -11.09
CA PRO A 56 10.73 -2.07 -10.09
C PRO A 56 10.68 -1.25 -8.79
N ASP A 57 11.77 -0.58 -8.43
CA ASP A 57 11.85 0.34 -7.29
C ASP A 57 11.00 1.60 -7.49
N VAL A 58 11.10 2.23 -8.68
CA VAL A 58 10.27 3.38 -9.04
C VAL A 58 8.81 2.96 -9.17
N ALA A 59 8.54 1.80 -9.76
CA ALA A 59 7.20 1.24 -9.82
C ALA A 59 6.63 1.02 -8.40
N TYR A 60 7.43 0.52 -7.47
CA TYR A 60 7.05 0.36 -6.07
C TYR A 60 6.60 1.68 -5.44
N GLU A 61 7.42 2.73 -5.57
CA GLU A 61 7.09 4.04 -5.00
C GLU A 61 5.81 4.62 -5.61
N ARG A 62 5.58 4.37 -6.91
CA ARG A 62 4.33 4.78 -7.58
C ARG A 62 3.11 4.00 -7.09
N LEU A 63 3.25 2.69 -6.83
CA LEU A 63 2.18 1.90 -6.22
C LEU A 63 1.86 2.39 -4.80
N VAL A 64 2.89 2.65 -3.99
CA VAL A 64 2.70 3.15 -2.61
C VAL A 64 2.01 4.51 -2.67
N SER A 65 2.51 5.43 -3.51
CA SER A 65 1.92 6.75 -3.72
C SER A 65 0.47 6.68 -4.20
N SER A 66 0.13 5.71 -5.05
CA SER A 66 -1.24 5.49 -5.52
C SER A 66 -2.18 5.19 -4.36
N VAL A 67 -1.80 4.24 -3.49
CA VAL A 67 -2.61 3.88 -2.33
C VAL A 67 -2.66 5.00 -1.30
N GLU A 68 -1.52 5.65 -1.01
CA GLU A 68 -1.46 6.80 -0.10
C GLU A 68 -2.40 7.94 -0.55
N THR A 69 -2.45 8.21 -1.86
CA THR A 69 -3.29 9.28 -2.44
C THR A 69 -4.76 9.10 -2.10
N ILE A 70 -5.30 7.88 -2.23
CA ILE A 70 -6.69 7.63 -1.91
C ILE A 70 -6.90 7.49 -0.39
N ALA A 71 -6.00 6.79 0.30
CA ALA A 71 -6.08 6.59 1.75
C ALA A 71 -6.10 7.91 2.52
N ALA A 72 -5.36 8.92 2.05
CA ALA A 72 -5.33 10.25 2.64
C ALA A 72 -6.73 10.90 2.74
N GLU A 73 -7.54 10.73 1.71
CA GLU A 73 -8.87 11.32 1.58
C GLU A 73 -9.96 10.50 2.28
N VAL A 74 -9.92 9.17 2.12
CA VAL A 74 -11.03 8.29 2.54
C VAL A 74 -10.90 7.85 4.00
N CYS A 75 -9.69 7.84 4.56
CA CYS A 75 -9.50 7.56 5.97
C CYS A 75 -9.68 8.83 6.80
N SER A 76 -10.56 8.75 7.80
CA SER A 76 -10.77 9.85 8.74
C SER A 76 -9.48 10.14 9.52
N LEU A 77 -9.38 11.32 10.12
CA LEU A 77 -8.39 11.52 11.19
C LEU A 77 -8.80 10.71 12.43
N PRO A 78 -7.84 10.34 13.30
CA PRO A 78 -8.17 9.67 14.55
C PRO A 78 -8.98 10.59 15.46
N LEU A 79 -9.75 10.00 16.36
CA LEU A 79 -10.52 10.75 17.36
C LEU A 79 -9.59 11.61 18.22
N ARG A 80 -10.13 12.74 18.73
CA ARG A 80 -9.39 13.71 19.55
C ARG A 80 -8.66 13.03 20.72
N ASP A 81 -9.32 12.10 21.40
CA ASP A 81 -8.73 11.36 22.52
C ASP A 81 -7.53 10.51 22.11
N THR A 82 -7.58 9.93 20.90
CA THR A 82 -6.46 9.15 20.35
C THR A 82 -5.28 10.06 19.99
N MET A 83 -5.56 11.27 19.49
CA MET A 83 -4.53 12.29 19.25
C MET A 83 -3.87 12.75 20.55
N LEU A 84 -4.68 13.03 21.57
CA LEU A 84 -4.21 13.42 22.91
C LEU A 84 -3.32 12.35 23.53
N ASN A 85 -3.75 11.08 23.50
CA ASN A 85 -2.97 9.97 24.01
C ASN A 85 -1.62 9.82 23.29
N ASN A 86 -1.58 10.03 21.98
CA ASN A 86 -0.33 9.94 21.22
C ASN A 86 0.68 11.03 21.60
N LYS A 87 0.20 12.24 21.93
CA LYS A 87 1.04 13.36 22.38
C LYS A 87 0.85 13.68 23.87
N ALA A 88 0.62 12.65 24.69
CA ALA A 88 0.42 12.81 26.14
C ALA A 88 1.61 13.51 26.83
N ILE A 89 2.83 13.36 26.29
CA ILE A 89 4.02 14.06 26.77
C ILE A 89 3.92 15.58 26.55
N VAL A 90 3.42 16.02 25.39
CA VAL A 90 3.21 17.45 25.09
C VAL A 90 2.17 18.03 26.03
N TRP A 91 1.05 17.33 26.21
CA TRP A 91 0.00 17.72 27.15
C TRP A 91 0.54 17.86 28.58
N ARG A 92 1.27 16.86 29.07
CA ARG A 92 1.86 16.87 30.42
C ARG A 92 2.84 18.02 30.58
N ARG A 93 3.70 18.25 29.59
CA ARG A 93 4.70 19.32 29.64
C ARG A 93 4.06 20.71 29.60
N ALA A 94 3.02 20.89 28.80
CA ALA A 94 2.24 22.13 28.79
C ALA A 94 1.61 22.43 30.16
N LYS A 95 1.07 21.40 30.83
CA LYS A 95 0.55 21.53 32.19
C LYS A 95 1.64 21.90 33.20
N GLU A 96 2.81 21.28 33.12
CA GLU A 96 3.98 21.64 33.95
C GLU A 96 4.44 23.09 33.73
N MET A 97 4.24 23.63 32.53
CA MET A 97 4.52 25.03 32.19
C MET A 97 3.42 26.01 32.60
N GLY A 98 2.37 25.54 33.27
CA GLY A 98 1.30 26.38 33.80
C GLY A 98 0.16 26.67 32.83
N LEU A 99 0.08 25.98 31.68
CA LEU A 99 -1.05 26.16 30.76
C LEU A 99 -2.35 25.57 31.36
N GLY A 100 -3.47 26.19 30.98
CA GLY A 100 -4.82 25.69 31.27
C GLY A 100 -5.02 24.27 30.70
N MET A 101 -6.01 23.54 31.22
CA MET A 101 -6.32 22.19 30.72
C MET A 101 -6.71 22.20 29.23
N GLU A 102 -7.55 23.15 28.84
CA GLU A 102 -8.04 23.31 27.47
C GLU A 102 -6.90 23.68 26.50
N ASP A 103 -6.06 24.66 26.86
CA ASP A 103 -4.90 25.07 26.06
C ASP A 103 -3.86 23.94 25.91
N ALA A 104 -3.63 23.18 26.99
CA ALA A 104 -2.70 22.04 26.96
C ALA A 104 -3.22 20.90 26.07
N GLU A 105 -4.53 20.64 26.08
CA GLU A 105 -5.17 19.68 25.18
C GLU A 105 -5.11 20.14 23.73
N GLU A 106 -5.44 21.40 23.47
CA GLU A 106 -5.37 21.95 22.12
C GLU A 106 -3.94 21.89 21.57
N LEU A 107 -2.94 22.25 22.38
CA LEU A 107 -1.53 22.17 21.99
C LEU A 107 -1.11 20.72 21.68
N ALA A 108 -1.54 19.75 22.48
CA ALA A 108 -1.24 18.35 22.24
C ALA A 108 -1.94 17.81 20.98
N VAL A 109 -3.19 18.21 20.71
CA VAL A 109 -3.91 17.87 19.47
C VAL A 109 -3.23 18.52 18.27
N LEU A 110 -2.81 19.78 18.36
CA LEU A 110 -2.07 20.47 17.30
C LEU A 110 -0.75 19.77 17.01
N ALA A 111 0.04 19.45 18.04
CA ALA A 111 1.28 18.68 17.89
C ALA A 111 1.04 17.27 17.34
N ALA A 112 -0.14 16.69 17.57
CA ALA A 112 -0.51 15.39 17.03
C ALA A 112 -0.87 15.47 15.53
N LYS A 113 -1.23 16.64 14.99
CA LYS A 113 -1.46 16.82 13.55
C LYS A 113 -0.17 16.66 12.74
N ASP A 114 0.98 16.99 13.33
CA ASP A 114 2.31 16.80 12.72
C ASP A 114 2.80 15.34 12.76
N ASN A 115 2.09 14.42 13.41
CA ASN A 115 2.41 13.00 13.26
C ASN A 115 2.07 12.51 11.84
N PRO A 116 2.91 11.64 11.25
CA PRO A 116 2.62 11.01 9.98
C PRO A 116 1.50 9.97 10.15
N TRP A 117 0.25 10.44 10.22
CA TRP A 117 -0.94 9.61 10.13
C TRP A 117 -1.01 8.89 8.77
N THR A 118 -0.24 9.33 7.78
CA THR A 118 -0.13 8.75 6.44
C THR A 118 0.09 7.25 6.48
N SER A 119 1.10 6.75 7.21
CA SER A 119 1.38 5.31 7.29
C SER A 119 0.26 4.54 8.00
N ARG A 120 -0.46 5.17 8.94
CA ARG A 120 -1.62 4.54 9.58
C ARG A 120 -2.81 4.47 8.60
N LYS A 121 -3.14 5.58 7.93
CA LYS A 121 -4.18 5.65 6.90
C LYS A 121 -3.93 4.65 5.79
N PHE A 122 -2.70 4.58 5.28
CA PHE A 122 -2.27 3.62 4.28
C PHE A 122 -2.57 2.17 4.70
N ARG A 123 -2.09 1.76 5.89
CA ARG A 123 -2.31 0.40 6.40
C ARG A 123 -3.78 0.11 6.65
N THR A 124 -4.49 1.05 7.28
CA THR A 124 -5.93 0.91 7.57
C THR A 124 -6.74 0.78 6.28
N PHE A 125 -6.45 1.58 5.26
CA PHE A 125 -7.10 1.51 3.95
C PHE A 125 -6.90 0.14 3.31
N ILE A 126 -5.65 -0.33 3.21
CA ILE A 126 -5.34 -1.64 2.61
C ILE A 126 -6.08 -2.76 3.35
N LYS A 127 -6.02 -2.79 4.68
CA LYS A 127 -6.66 -3.84 5.49
C LYS A 127 -8.18 -3.83 5.38
N ALA A 128 -8.78 -2.66 5.12
CA ALA A 128 -10.22 -2.55 4.91
C ALA A 128 -10.65 -2.98 3.50
N MET A 129 -9.79 -2.81 2.49
CA MET A 129 -10.14 -2.99 1.08
C MET A 129 -9.60 -4.27 0.45
N VAL A 130 -8.63 -4.94 1.05
CA VAL A 130 -8.12 -6.22 0.56
C VAL A 130 -8.90 -7.37 1.20
N ASP A 131 -9.17 -8.40 0.41
CA ASP A 131 -9.91 -9.58 0.84
C ASP A 131 -9.15 -10.88 0.62
N GLU A 132 -9.86 -11.99 0.81
CA GLU A 132 -9.36 -13.35 0.69
C GLU A 132 -8.73 -13.65 -0.68
N THR A 133 -9.05 -12.88 -1.72
CA THR A 133 -8.47 -13.06 -3.05
C THR A 133 -6.98 -12.76 -3.07
N LEU A 134 -6.42 -11.95 -2.16
CA LEU A 134 -4.97 -11.68 -2.09
C LEU A 134 -4.15 -12.96 -1.91
N TRP A 135 -4.68 -13.92 -1.15
CA TRP A 135 -3.96 -15.11 -0.72
C TRP A 135 -4.02 -16.28 -1.72
N GLN A 136 -4.78 -16.11 -2.80
CA GLN A 136 -4.86 -17.12 -3.86
C GLN A 136 -3.60 -17.06 -4.74
N ALA A 137 -3.27 -18.12 -5.47
CA ALA A 137 -2.16 -18.08 -6.42
C ALA A 137 -2.36 -16.97 -7.47
N ASP A 138 -1.33 -16.14 -7.68
CA ASP A 138 -1.36 -15.12 -8.72
C ASP A 138 -1.19 -15.78 -10.10
N LYS A 139 -2.02 -15.35 -11.05
CA LYS A 139 -2.00 -15.86 -12.42
C LYS A 139 -1.11 -15.01 -13.34
N VAL A 140 -0.78 -13.79 -12.94
CA VAL A 140 -0.01 -12.81 -13.71
C VAL A 140 1.43 -12.81 -13.25
N PHE A 141 1.68 -12.53 -11.97
CA PHE A 141 3.04 -12.47 -11.42
C PHE A 141 3.32 -13.63 -10.48
N ARG A 142 4.12 -14.60 -10.93
CA ARG A 142 4.52 -15.73 -10.09
C ARG A 142 5.81 -15.38 -9.34
N GLY A 143 5.72 -15.26 -8.03
CA GLY A 143 6.85 -15.09 -7.12
C GLY A 143 7.12 -16.36 -6.32
N PRO A 144 8.37 -16.60 -5.88
CA PRO A 144 8.69 -17.69 -4.98
C PRO A 144 8.18 -17.40 -3.55
N ASP A 145 7.51 -18.36 -2.94
CA ASP A 145 6.75 -18.20 -1.67
C ASP A 145 7.57 -17.61 -0.52
N ASN A 146 8.88 -17.86 -0.48
CA ASN A 146 9.79 -17.36 0.55
C ASN A 146 10.05 -15.84 0.50
N PHE A 147 9.59 -15.16 -0.54
CA PHE A 147 9.61 -13.70 -0.66
C PHE A 147 8.23 -13.07 -0.47
N LEU A 148 7.17 -13.86 -0.48
CA LEU A 148 5.80 -13.36 -0.41
C LEU A 148 5.31 -13.32 1.05
N PRO A 149 4.75 -12.20 1.53
CA PRO A 149 4.07 -12.17 2.80
C PRO A 149 2.90 -13.16 2.83
N ASN A 150 2.66 -13.72 4.01
CA ASN A 150 1.48 -14.53 4.29
C ASN A 150 0.51 -13.76 5.19
N ARG A 151 -0.59 -14.40 5.60
CA ARG A 151 -1.61 -13.76 6.45
C ARG A 151 -1.06 -13.27 7.78
N GLU A 152 -0.16 -14.04 8.37
CA GLU A 152 0.40 -13.77 9.70
C GLU A 152 1.38 -12.60 9.64
N THR A 153 2.14 -12.48 8.54
CA THR A 153 3.14 -11.43 8.34
C THR A 153 2.62 -10.21 7.56
N PHE A 154 1.31 -10.16 7.27
CA PHE A 154 0.74 -9.10 6.42
C PHE A 154 0.91 -7.71 7.03
N ASP A 155 0.58 -7.54 8.31
CA ASP A 155 0.64 -6.23 8.97
C ASP A 155 2.08 -5.73 9.08
N ASP A 156 3.01 -6.65 9.38
CA ASP A 156 4.44 -6.37 9.45
C ASP A 156 4.99 -5.99 8.07
N ALA A 157 4.58 -6.70 7.02
CA ALA A 157 4.97 -6.38 5.64
C ALA A 157 4.50 -4.97 5.25
N LEU A 158 3.27 -4.57 5.59
CA LEU A 158 2.79 -3.21 5.33
C LEU A 158 3.51 -2.15 6.17
N ALA A 159 3.92 -2.48 7.40
CA ALA A 159 4.73 -1.61 8.24
C ALA A 159 6.14 -1.42 7.66
N GLU A 160 6.73 -2.49 7.12
CA GLU A 160 8.02 -2.45 6.43
C GLU A 160 7.93 -1.57 5.18
N VAL A 161 6.89 -1.73 4.35
CA VAL A 161 6.64 -0.87 3.19
C VAL A 161 6.63 0.61 3.58
N CYS A 162 5.94 0.97 4.66
CA CYS A 162 5.90 2.35 5.15
C CYS A 162 7.28 2.84 5.60
N THR A 163 8.03 1.99 6.31
CA THR A 163 9.35 2.30 6.85
C THR A 163 10.36 2.50 5.73
N THR A 164 10.44 1.56 4.78
CA THR A 164 11.34 1.64 3.64
C THR A 164 10.99 2.83 2.75
N ARG A 165 9.70 3.08 2.49
CA ARG A 165 9.30 4.27 1.74
C ARG A 165 9.73 5.57 2.41
N GLY A 166 9.58 5.66 3.74
CA GLY A 166 10.08 6.80 4.51
C GLY A 166 11.59 6.98 4.33
N ALA A 167 12.36 5.88 4.40
CA ALA A 167 13.81 5.91 4.20
C ALA A 167 14.20 6.27 2.75
N ALA A 168 13.49 5.77 1.74
CA ALA A 168 13.75 6.08 0.34
C ALA A 168 13.54 7.56 0.04
N VAL A 169 12.43 8.13 0.49
CA VAL A 169 12.07 9.52 0.23
C VAL A 169 12.92 10.51 1.03
N HIS A 170 13.20 10.21 2.30
CA HIS A 170 13.84 11.18 3.20
C HIS A 170 15.34 10.95 3.42
N ALA A 171 15.82 9.71 3.30
CA ALA A 171 17.21 9.35 3.52
C ALA A 171 17.92 8.88 2.23
N GLY A 172 17.21 8.80 1.09
CA GLY A 172 17.78 8.36 -0.18
C GLY A 172 18.19 6.88 -0.21
N VAL A 173 17.64 6.06 0.68
CA VAL A 173 17.95 4.63 0.78
C VAL A 173 17.04 3.84 -0.16
N GLY A 174 17.61 3.19 -1.18
CA GLY A 174 16.83 2.37 -2.12
C GLY A 174 16.12 1.18 -1.45
N TYR A 175 15.10 0.62 -2.10
CA TYR A 175 14.24 -0.44 -1.57
C TYR A 175 14.89 -1.84 -1.45
N GLY A 176 16.15 -2.00 -1.86
CA GLY A 176 16.85 -3.30 -1.90
C GLY A 176 16.52 -4.11 -3.15
N ALA A 177 17.30 -5.18 -3.39
CA ALA A 177 17.18 -5.98 -4.61
C ALA A 177 15.93 -6.89 -4.61
N SER A 178 15.45 -7.27 -3.43
CA SER A 178 14.24 -8.11 -3.25
C SER A 178 12.97 -7.54 -3.87
N VAL A 179 12.88 -6.22 -4.06
CA VAL A 179 11.72 -5.58 -4.70
C VAL A 179 11.51 -6.02 -6.16
N GLY A 180 12.57 -6.32 -6.89
CA GLY A 180 12.50 -6.78 -8.29
C GLY A 180 12.11 -8.26 -8.45
N VAL A 181 11.87 -9.00 -7.37
CA VAL A 181 11.53 -10.42 -7.48
C VAL A 181 10.17 -10.61 -8.15
N GLY A 182 10.14 -11.46 -9.18
CA GLY A 182 8.93 -11.79 -9.93
C GLY A 182 8.56 -10.80 -11.05
N SER A 183 9.28 -9.68 -11.22
CA SER A 183 9.09 -8.77 -12.36
C SER A 183 9.83 -9.22 -13.63
N GLY A 184 10.69 -10.23 -13.54
CA GLY A 184 11.44 -10.79 -14.65
C GLY A 184 11.59 -12.32 -14.55
N TRP A 185 12.33 -12.90 -15.50
CA TRP A 185 12.45 -14.35 -15.67
C TRP A 185 13.29 -15.06 -14.60
N GLY A 186 14.04 -14.30 -13.79
CA GLY A 186 14.93 -14.84 -12.76
C GLY A 186 14.90 -14.02 -11.48
N ILE A 187 15.44 -14.61 -10.42
CA ILE A 187 15.65 -13.94 -9.13
C ILE A 187 17.02 -13.23 -9.20
N PRO A 188 17.11 -11.92 -8.95
CA PRO A 188 18.39 -11.22 -8.87
C PRO A 188 19.32 -11.90 -7.84
N ALA A 189 20.62 -12.03 -8.16
CA ALA A 189 21.57 -12.71 -7.27
C ALA A 189 21.71 -11.98 -5.93
N GLU A 190 21.63 -10.66 -5.96
CA GLU A 190 21.62 -9.76 -4.81
C GLU A 190 20.40 -10.03 -3.92
N ALA A 191 19.22 -10.24 -4.51
CA ALA A 191 18.00 -10.57 -3.78
C ALA A 191 18.10 -11.94 -3.09
N LEU A 192 18.74 -12.92 -3.73
CA LEU A 192 19.00 -14.22 -3.12
C LEU A 192 19.99 -14.09 -1.95
N HIS A 193 21.05 -13.31 -2.12
CA HIS A 193 22.02 -13.05 -1.06
C HIS A 193 21.39 -12.34 0.14
N GLU A 194 20.60 -11.28 -0.09
CA GLU A 194 19.82 -10.59 0.94
C GLU A 194 18.91 -11.56 1.71
N ALA A 195 18.22 -12.45 0.98
CA ALA A 195 17.32 -13.42 1.57
C ALA A 195 18.01 -14.48 2.43
N LEU A 196 19.21 -14.90 2.06
CA LEU A 196 20.04 -15.86 2.81
C LEU A 196 20.71 -15.22 4.03
N SER A 197 21.08 -13.94 3.94
CA SER A 197 21.73 -13.18 5.01
C SER A 197 20.74 -12.64 6.06
N GLY A 198 19.44 -12.90 5.92
CA GLY A 198 18.41 -12.44 6.86
C GLY A 198 18.15 -10.93 6.83
N GLY A 199 18.46 -10.26 5.70
CA GLY A 199 18.20 -8.84 5.52
C GLY A 199 16.70 -8.50 5.56
N SER A 200 16.37 -7.21 5.69
CA SER A 200 14.97 -6.75 5.62
C SER A 200 14.37 -7.11 4.26
N LYS A 201 13.20 -7.75 4.29
CA LYS A 201 12.49 -8.22 3.09
C LYS A 201 11.26 -7.34 2.87
N VAL A 202 11.47 -6.19 2.26
CA VAL A 202 10.36 -5.47 1.61
C VAL A 202 9.72 -6.45 0.64
N PRO A 203 8.38 -6.60 0.65
CA PRO A 203 7.75 -7.56 -0.23
C PRO A 203 7.94 -7.14 -1.70
N PRO A 204 8.04 -8.10 -2.63
CA PRO A 204 8.28 -7.79 -4.04
C PRO A 204 7.24 -6.86 -4.66
N VAL A 205 7.63 -6.09 -5.68
CA VAL A 205 6.76 -5.13 -6.39
C VAL A 205 5.51 -5.79 -6.94
N THR A 206 5.63 -7.03 -7.40
CA THR A 206 4.54 -7.83 -7.97
C THR A 206 3.50 -8.22 -6.94
N TRP A 207 3.91 -8.57 -5.73
CA TRP A 207 2.98 -8.80 -4.62
C TRP A 207 2.27 -7.51 -4.22
N PHE A 208 3.01 -6.41 -4.12
CA PHE A 208 2.45 -5.15 -3.70
C PHE A 208 1.54 -4.52 -4.78
N GLU A 209 1.82 -4.77 -6.06
CA GLU A 209 0.95 -4.43 -7.18
C GLU A 209 -0.42 -5.05 -6.97
N ARG A 210 -0.48 -6.35 -6.66
CA ARG A 210 -1.74 -7.05 -6.40
C ARG A 210 -2.49 -6.46 -5.21
N VAL A 211 -1.79 -6.13 -4.13
CA VAL A 211 -2.38 -5.45 -2.97
C VAL A 211 -3.02 -4.13 -3.39
N ALA A 212 -2.29 -3.30 -4.14
CA ALA A 212 -2.79 -2.02 -4.63
C ALA A 212 -3.98 -2.20 -5.59
N ASN A 213 -3.90 -3.14 -6.53
CA ASN A 213 -4.95 -3.44 -7.49
C ASN A 213 -6.26 -3.85 -6.79
N LEU A 214 -6.18 -4.80 -5.85
CA LEU A 214 -7.32 -5.27 -5.09
C LEU A 214 -7.93 -4.14 -4.26
N ALA A 215 -7.09 -3.39 -3.53
CA ALA A 215 -7.56 -2.30 -2.69
C ALA A 215 -8.28 -1.20 -3.49
N LEU A 216 -7.71 -0.78 -4.63
CA LEU A 216 -8.32 0.25 -5.49
C LEU A 216 -9.61 -0.23 -6.15
N ASN A 217 -9.62 -1.44 -6.70
CA ASN A 217 -10.81 -1.99 -7.35
C ASN A 217 -11.94 -2.17 -6.35
N ARG A 218 -11.65 -2.70 -5.16
CA ARG A 218 -12.64 -2.90 -4.11
C ARG A 218 -13.16 -1.56 -3.57
N TYR A 219 -12.28 -0.57 -3.39
CA TYR A 219 -12.72 0.78 -3.04
C TYR A 219 -13.70 1.35 -4.07
N LEU A 220 -13.40 1.26 -5.36
CA LEU A 220 -14.29 1.73 -6.42
C LEU A 220 -15.65 1.04 -6.36
N ASP A 221 -15.64 -0.28 -6.22
CA ASP A 221 -16.85 -1.10 -6.20
C ASP A 221 -17.71 -0.76 -4.94
N GLU A 222 -17.10 -0.68 -3.76
CA GLU A 222 -17.81 -0.32 -2.52
C GLU A 222 -18.28 1.14 -2.50
N ALA A 223 -17.41 2.10 -2.83
CA ALA A 223 -17.70 3.53 -2.79
C ALA A 223 -18.84 3.92 -3.74
N SER A 224 -19.03 3.17 -4.83
CA SER A 224 -20.12 3.40 -5.78
C SER A 224 -21.52 3.07 -5.23
N THR A 225 -21.58 2.31 -4.14
CA THR A 225 -22.83 1.85 -3.50
C THR A 225 -23.07 2.46 -2.13
N ARG A 226 -22.06 3.11 -1.54
CA ARG A 226 -22.11 3.68 -0.20
C ARG A 226 -22.54 5.16 -0.21
N PRO A 227 -23.02 5.69 0.93
CA PRO A 227 -23.30 7.12 1.10
C PRO A 227 -22.08 8.00 0.82
N SER A 228 -22.31 9.24 0.40
CA SER A 228 -21.25 10.16 -0.02
C SER A 228 -20.30 10.60 1.11
N ASP A 229 -20.74 10.47 2.36
CA ASP A 229 -20.01 10.80 3.59
C ASP A 229 -19.29 9.60 4.21
N TRP A 230 -19.34 8.43 3.55
CA TRP A 230 -18.66 7.24 4.04
C TRP A 230 -17.15 7.46 4.16
N LYS A 231 -16.60 7.11 5.34
CA LYS A 231 -15.18 7.14 5.64
C LYS A 231 -14.73 5.84 6.29
N ILE A 232 -13.45 5.54 6.13
CA ILE A 232 -12.78 4.45 6.83
C ILE A 232 -12.21 5.00 8.14
N SER A 233 -12.63 4.43 9.26
CA SER A 233 -12.16 4.83 10.60
C SER A 233 -10.75 4.30 10.88
N LEU A 234 -9.91 5.15 11.49
CA LEU A 234 -8.52 4.86 11.87
C LEU A 234 -8.36 4.10 13.20
#